data_AF-U2QN20-F1
#
_entry.id   AF-U2QN20-F1
#
_cell.length_a   1.000
_cell.length_b   1.000
_cell.length_c   1.000
_cell.angle_alpha   90.00
_cell.angle_beta   90.00
_cell.angle_gamma   90.00
#
_symmetry.space_group_name_H-M   'P 1'
#
loop_
_entity.id
_entity.type
_entity.pdbx_description
1 polymer ?
#
loop_
_entity_poly.entity_id
_entity_poly.type
_entity_poly.pdbx_seq_one_letter_code
_entity_poly.pdbx_strand_id
1 'polypeptide(L)'
;MEFRRALNNKLFLFIMFSSYIMFIFGYILLKTIDNINQVNYYQFILSVYTVFTQFGPLIISIPIINFINVDYKEKNIIFYKTLNYTVFKYFIQKFLVIFFWYFISAISALIILSLYYDNFKDFLIICFYFISVIISILLISGIFAFLFSNILFSFGVNIVFWILGIVVNSMLGGNSTFAFFDATNKTYKGFEKYFSTGDYSMLNMPEILIYIVSIFILVLIILKVMKKSWIKNGI
;
A
#
# COMPACT_ATOMS: atom_id res chain seq x y z
N MET A 1 -18.47 -10.82 -8.93
CA MET A 1 -19.39 -10.18 -7.95
C MET A 1 -18.71 -8.99 -7.28
N GLU A 2 -17.56 -9.19 -6.64
CA GLU A 2 -16.83 -8.11 -5.95
C GLU A 2 -16.43 -6.92 -6.83
N PHE A 3 -15.95 -7.15 -8.06
CA PHE A 3 -15.66 -6.06 -9.02
C PHE A 3 -16.89 -5.19 -9.32
N ARG A 4 -18.05 -5.82 -9.54
CA ARG A 4 -19.31 -5.11 -9.80
C ARG A 4 -19.76 -4.32 -8.57
N ARG A 5 -19.58 -4.88 -7.37
CA ARG A 5 -19.88 -4.18 -6.11
C ARG A 5 -18.95 -2.98 -5.88
N ALA A 6 -17.67 -3.11 -6.17
CA ALA A 6 -16.71 -2.01 -6.09
C ALA A 6 -17.03 -0.87 -7.06
N LEU A 7 -17.45 -1.20 -8.29
CA LEU A 7 -17.93 -0.22 -9.27
C LEU A 7 -19.21 0.49 -8.78
N ASN A 8 -20.20 -0.27 -8.31
CA ASN A 8 -21.46 0.29 -7.81
C ASN A 8 -21.26 1.20 -6.60
N ASN A 9 -20.35 0.83 -5.69
CA ASN A 9 -20.02 1.63 -4.51
C ASN A 9 -19.07 2.81 -4.82
N LYS A 10 -18.73 3.03 -6.10
CA LYS A 10 -17.81 4.09 -6.54
C LYS A 10 -16.46 4.09 -5.81
N LEU A 11 -16.07 2.93 -5.27
CA LEU A 11 -14.82 2.76 -4.52
C LEU A 11 -13.60 3.10 -5.39
N PHE A 12 -13.69 2.81 -6.68
CA PHE A 12 -12.66 3.15 -7.66
C PHE A 12 -12.41 4.66 -7.75
N LEU A 13 -13.44 5.52 -7.60
CA LEU A 13 -13.27 6.98 -7.64
C LEU A 13 -12.46 7.47 -6.45
N PHE A 14 -12.75 6.94 -5.26
CA PHE A 14 -11.98 7.27 -4.06
C PHE A 14 -10.52 6.83 -4.22
N ILE A 15 -10.26 5.61 -4.69
CA ILE A 15 -8.90 5.09 -4.91
C ILE A 15 -8.14 5.97 -5.91
N MET A 16 -8.77 6.30 -7.04
CA MET A 16 -8.16 7.15 -8.07
C MET A 16 -7.82 8.54 -7.53
N PHE A 17 -8.80 9.21 -6.93
CA PHE A 17 -8.63 10.55 -6.38
C PHE A 17 -7.56 10.59 -5.27
N SER A 18 -7.60 9.61 -4.35
CA SER A 18 -6.63 9.51 -3.27
C SER A 18 -5.20 9.31 -3.79
N SER A 19 -5.03 8.53 -4.86
CA SER A 19 -3.72 8.30 -5.48
C SER A 19 -3.20 9.58 -6.13
N TYR A 20 -4.02 10.31 -6.89
CA TYR A 20 -3.61 11.59 -7.49
C TYR A 20 -3.29 12.66 -6.43
N ILE A 21 -4.02 12.70 -5.32
CA ILE A 21 -3.70 13.59 -4.20
C ILE A 21 -2.30 13.29 -3.65
N MET A 22 -1.91 12.03 -3.50
CA MET A 22 -0.57 11.70 -3.01
C MET A 22 0.54 12.22 -3.94
N PHE A 23 0.31 12.26 -5.26
CA PHE A 23 1.23 12.91 -6.21
C PHE A 23 1.29 14.43 -6.00
N ILE A 24 0.13 15.07 -5.81
CA ILE A 24 0.06 16.50 -5.51
C ILE A 24 0.80 16.83 -4.21
N PHE A 25 0.63 16.00 -3.17
CA PHE A 25 1.34 16.13 -1.91
C PHE A 25 2.86 15.99 -2.09
N GLY A 26 3.33 15.09 -2.97
CA GLY A 26 4.76 15.02 -3.29
C GLY A 26 5.29 16.31 -3.92
N TYR A 27 4.50 16.97 -4.77
CA TYR A 27 4.88 18.26 -5.34
C TYR A 27 4.90 19.37 -4.28
N ILE A 28 3.87 19.41 -3.42
CA ILE A 28 3.79 20.38 -2.32
C ILE A 28 4.99 20.22 -1.39
N LEU A 29 5.35 18.98 -1.02
CA LEU A 29 6.47 18.68 -0.15
C LEU A 29 7.78 19.30 -0.66
N LEU A 30 8.10 19.12 -1.95
CA LEU A 30 9.31 19.71 -2.55
C LEU A 30 9.31 21.24 -2.57
N LYS A 31 8.16 21.84 -2.85
CA LYS A 31 8.06 23.30 -3.01
C LYS A 31 8.02 24.03 -1.67
N THR A 32 7.42 23.42 -0.64
CA THR A 32 7.22 24.07 0.67
C THR A 32 8.27 23.70 1.70
N ILE A 33 8.69 22.44 1.74
CA ILE A 33 9.63 21.96 2.77
C ILE A 33 11.06 22.08 2.24
N ASP A 34 11.31 21.62 1.01
CA ASP A 34 12.66 21.57 0.45
C ASP A 34 13.06 22.88 -0.27
N ASN A 35 12.13 23.84 -0.42
CA ASN A 35 12.33 25.14 -1.06
C ASN A 35 12.99 25.06 -2.46
N ILE A 36 12.66 24.01 -3.23
CA ILE A 36 13.25 23.78 -4.55
C ILE A 36 12.48 24.57 -5.61
N ASN A 37 13.18 25.48 -6.30
CA ASN A 37 12.57 26.33 -7.34
C ASN A 37 12.36 25.61 -8.68
N GLN A 38 13.25 24.67 -9.03
CA GLN A 38 13.14 23.84 -10.24
C GLN A 38 13.18 22.37 -9.84
N VAL A 39 12.02 21.72 -9.94
CA VAL A 39 11.85 20.32 -9.55
C VAL A 39 12.37 19.42 -10.67
N ASN A 40 13.38 18.59 -10.37
CA ASN A 40 13.84 17.55 -11.29
C ASN A 40 12.89 16.33 -11.24
N TYR A 41 12.78 15.58 -12.33
CA TYR A 41 11.98 14.36 -12.45
C TYR A 41 12.26 13.37 -11.31
N TYR A 42 13.52 12.99 -11.08
CA TYR A 42 13.87 12.01 -10.05
C TYR A 42 13.64 12.53 -8.62
N GLN A 43 13.82 13.84 -8.38
CA GLN A 43 13.47 14.45 -7.10
C GLN A 43 11.96 14.40 -6.86
N PHE A 44 11.16 14.65 -7.90
CA PHE A 44 9.70 14.51 -7.80
C PHE A 44 9.30 13.07 -7.52
N ILE A 45 9.87 12.10 -8.24
CA ILE A 45 9.61 10.68 -8.00
C ILE A 45 9.94 10.28 -6.56
N LEU A 46 11.10 10.67 -6.04
CA LEU A 46 11.50 10.37 -4.67
C LEU A 46 10.57 11.02 -3.64
N SER A 47 10.16 12.28 -3.85
CA SER A 47 9.23 12.96 -2.96
C SER A 47 7.85 12.28 -2.94
N VAL A 48 7.29 11.97 -4.12
CA VAL A 48 6.02 11.24 -4.20
C VAL A 48 6.16 9.87 -3.55
N TYR A 49 7.29 9.19 -3.77
CA TYR A 49 7.56 7.90 -3.15
C TYR A 49 7.59 8.01 -1.62
N THR A 50 8.22 9.05 -1.05
CA THR A 50 8.16 9.35 0.39
C THR A 50 6.72 9.50 0.86
N VAL A 51 5.89 10.27 0.15
CA VAL A 51 4.47 10.43 0.50
C VAL A 51 3.73 9.09 0.49
N PHE A 52 3.97 8.22 -0.49
CA PHE A 52 3.37 6.88 -0.53
C PHE A 52 3.81 6.00 0.66
N THR A 53 5.07 6.10 1.08
CA THR A 53 5.59 5.29 2.20
C THR A 53 5.15 5.81 3.57
N GLN A 54 5.01 7.12 3.73
CA GLN A 54 4.68 7.77 5.00
C GLN A 54 3.18 8.04 5.17
N PHE A 55 2.52 8.61 4.17
CA PHE A 55 1.08 8.88 4.23
C PHE A 55 0.24 7.76 3.62
N GLY A 56 0.82 6.87 2.80
CA GLY A 56 0.10 5.74 2.22
C GLY A 56 -0.58 4.85 3.26
N PRO A 57 0.05 4.47 4.39
CA PRO A 57 -0.60 3.68 5.43
C PRO A 57 -1.84 4.34 6.05
N LEU A 58 -2.00 5.67 5.93
CA LEU A 58 -3.20 6.40 6.33
C LEU A 58 -4.25 6.44 5.23
N ILE A 59 -3.84 6.65 3.97
CA ILE A 59 -4.76 6.89 2.85
C ILE A 59 -5.15 5.58 2.14
N ILE A 60 -4.15 4.76 1.79
CA ILE A 60 -4.27 3.50 1.04
C ILE A 60 -4.94 2.39 1.87
N SER A 61 -4.84 2.47 3.20
CA SER A 61 -5.44 1.47 4.10
C SER A 61 -6.96 1.59 4.19
N ILE A 62 -7.53 2.78 3.98
CA ILE A 62 -8.97 3.04 4.17
C ILE A 62 -9.85 2.16 3.28
N PRO A 63 -9.59 2.02 1.96
CA PRO A 63 -10.46 1.22 1.11
C PRO A 63 -10.50 -0.25 1.49
N ILE A 64 -9.36 -0.87 1.82
CA ILE A 64 -9.31 -2.29 2.19
C ILE A 64 -9.96 -2.54 3.55
N ILE A 65 -9.73 -1.65 4.52
CA ILE A 65 -10.38 -1.75 5.83
C ILE A 65 -11.88 -1.59 5.70
N ASN A 66 -12.35 -0.57 4.99
CA ASN A 66 -13.77 -0.34 4.80
C ASN A 66 -14.43 -1.48 4.02
N PHE A 67 -13.80 -1.99 2.96
CA PHE A 67 -14.39 -2.99 2.08
C PHE A 67 -14.58 -4.36 2.74
N ILE A 68 -13.73 -4.71 3.70
CA ILE A 68 -13.90 -5.92 4.54
C ILE A 68 -14.90 -5.64 5.67
N ASN A 69 -14.78 -4.52 6.37
CA ASN A 69 -15.56 -4.29 7.58
C ASN A 69 -17.04 -3.98 7.31
N VAL A 70 -17.38 -3.43 6.15
CA VAL A 70 -18.78 -3.31 5.72
C VAL A 70 -19.45 -4.68 5.64
N ASP A 71 -18.72 -5.73 5.27
CA ASP A 71 -19.28 -7.09 5.25
C ASP A 71 -19.53 -7.66 6.65
N TYR A 72 -18.73 -7.28 7.63
CA TYR A 72 -19.03 -7.61 9.03
C TYR A 72 -20.26 -6.85 9.51
N LYS A 73 -20.34 -5.54 9.24
CA LYS A 73 -21.46 -4.69 9.64
C LYS A 73 -22.80 -5.15 9.05
N GLU A 74 -22.80 -5.54 7.78
CA GLU A 74 -23.99 -5.99 7.04
C GLU A 74 -24.26 -7.51 7.20
N LYS A 75 -23.43 -8.23 7.96
CA LYS A 75 -23.49 -9.69 8.13
C LYS A 75 -23.39 -10.47 6.81
N ASN A 76 -22.70 -9.89 5.82
CA ASN A 76 -22.50 -10.50 4.50
C ASN A 76 -21.66 -11.79 4.57
N ILE A 77 -20.89 -11.97 5.64
CA ILE A 77 -20.09 -13.18 5.88
C ILE A 77 -20.95 -14.45 5.88
N ILE A 78 -22.20 -14.38 6.34
CA ILE A 78 -23.14 -15.51 6.30
C ILE A 78 -23.39 -15.94 4.86
N PHE A 79 -23.62 -14.99 3.94
CA PHE A 79 -23.81 -15.26 2.52
C PHE A 79 -22.55 -15.85 1.87
N TYR A 80 -21.36 -15.33 2.21
CA TYR A 80 -20.12 -15.92 1.72
C TYR A 80 -19.96 -17.39 2.19
N LYS A 81 -20.37 -17.69 3.43
CA LYS A 81 -20.34 -19.04 3.96
C LYS A 81 -21.34 -19.98 3.27
N THR A 82 -22.57 -19.52 3.00
CA THR A 82 -23.56 -20.32 2.26
C THR A 82 -23.15 -20.58 0.81
N LEU A 83 -22.41 -19.65 0.20
CA LEU A 83 -21.79 -19.81 -1.12
C LEU A 83 -20.49 -20.64 -1.11
N ASN A 84 -20.15 -21.31 0.00
CA ASN A 84 -18.95 -22.13 0.17
C ASN A 84 -17.62 -21.37 -0.07
N TYR A 85 -17.56 -20.08 0.25
CA TYR A 85 -16.29 -19.35 0.20
C TYR A 85 -15.38 -19.77 1.34
N THR A 86 -14.11 -20.05 1.01
CA THR A 86 -13.05 -20.18 2.00
C THR A 86 -12.57 -18.80 2.45
N VAL A 87 -12.01 -18.71 3.65
CA VAL A 87 -11.40 -17.48 4.19
C VAL A 87 -10.39 -16.89 3.21
N PHE A 88 -9.55 -17.76 2.64
CA PHE A 88 -8.54 -17.38 1.65
C PHE A 88 -9.19 -16.79 0.40
N LYS A 89 -10.20 -17.47 -0.16
CA LYS A 89 -10.90 -17.00 -1.35
C LYS A 89 -11.56 -15.64 -1.11
N TYR A 90 -12.19 -15.46 0.05
CA TYR A 90 -12.78 -14.19 0.46
C TYR A 90 -11.72 -13.08 0.50
N PHE A 91 -10.65 -13.27 1.27
CA PHE A 91 -9.61 -12.26 1.45
C PHE A 91 -8.91 -11.90 0.14
N ILE A 92 -8.47 -12.90 -0.62
CA ILE A 92 -7.72 -12.70 -1.88
C ILE A 92 -8.59 -11.97 -2.91
N GLN A 93 -9.88 -12.29 -3.03
CA GLN A 93 -10.74 -11.56 -3.96
C GLN A 93 -10.92 -10.08 -3.57
N LYS A 94 -11.08 -9.79 -2.27
CA LYS A 94 -11.18 -8.42 -1.76
C LYS A 94 -9.88 -7.64 -2.02
N PHE A 95 -8.74 -8.26 -1.70
CA PHE A 95 -7.43 -7.70 -1.95
C PHE A 95 -7.20 -7.41 -3.44
N LEU A 96 -7.46 -8.38 -4.33
CA LEU A 96 -7.22 -8.24 -5.76
C LEU A 96 -8.04 -7.11 -6.40
N VAL A 97 -9.30 -6.94 -5.98
CA VAL A 97 -10.16 -5.85 -6.50
C VAL A 97 -9.57 -4.48 -6.14
N ILE A 98 -9.14 -4.30 -4.90
CA ILE A 98 -8.59 -3.03 -4.44
C ILE A 98 -7.21 -2.79 -5.02
N PHE A 99 -6.35 -3.82 -5.02
CA PHE A 99 -5.05 -3.77 -5.63
C PHE A 99 -5.13 -3.38 -7.11
N PHE A 100 -6.07 -3.96 -7.86
CA PHE A 100 -6.27 -3.64 -9.27
C PHE A 100 -6.57 -2.15 -9.50
N TRP A 101 -7.44 -1.54 -8.69
CA TRP A 101 -7.73 -0.11 -8.82
C TRP A 101 -6.55 0.77 -8.45
N TYR A 102 -5.80 0.42 -7.40
CA TYR A 102 -4.57 1.14 -7.05
C TYR A 102 -3.49 0.97 -8.12
N PHE A 103 -3.36 -0.21 -8.72
CA PHE A 103 -2.42 -0.49 -9.79
C PHE A 103 -2.69 0.40 -11.01
N ILE A 104 -3.94 0.46 -11.48
CA ILE A 104 -4.30 1.34 -12.59
C ILE A 104 -4.02 2.79 -12.22
N SER A 105 -4.43 3.21 -11.03
CA SER A 105 -4.29 4.61 -10.62
C SER A 105 -2.84 5.06 -10.44
N ALA A 106 -1.98 4.20 -9.90
CA ALA A 106 -0.56 4.52 -9.71
C ALA A 106 0.16 4.58 -11.05
N ILE A 107 -0.10 3.61 -11.94
CA ILE A 107 0.49 3.61 -13.29
C ILE A 107 0.02 4.81 -14.09
N SER A 108 -1.27 5.15 -14.08
CA SER A 108 -1.77 6.31 -14.81
C SER A 108 -1.12 7.61 -14.31
N ALA A 109 -0.97 7.78 -13.00
CA ALA A 109 -0.28 8.94 -12.43
C ALA A 109 1.20 9.00 -12.82
N LEU A 110 1.91 7.86 -12.78
CA LEU A 110 3.31 7.78 -13.21
C LEU A 110 3.48 8.05 -14.71
N ILE A 111 2.54 7.61 -15.56
CA ILE A 111 2.55 7.91 -16.99
C ILE A 111 2.38 9.41 -17.22
N ILE A 112 1.41 10.05 -16.57
CA ILE A 112 1.18 11.49 -16.66
C ILE A 112 2.45 12.25 -16.27
N LEU A 113 3.09 11.84 -15.17
CA LEU A 113 4.32 12.46 -14.69
C LEU A 113 5.50 12.27 -15.67
N SER A 114 5.66 11.05 -16.21
CA SER A 114 6.73 10.74 -17.14
C SER A 114 6.57 11.44 -18.49
N LEU A 115 5.32 11.65 -18.94
CA LEU A 115 5.00 12.48 -20.12
C LEU A 115 5.34 13.95 -19.88
N TYR A 116 5.05 14.48 -18.68
CA TYR A 116 5.33 15.88 -18.37
C TYR A 116 6.83 16.22 -18.37
N TYR A 117 7.68 15.29 -17.93
CA TYR A 117 9.14 15.45 -17.93
C TYR A 117 9.85 14.83 -19.14
N ASP A 118 9.09 14.23 -20.07
CA ASP A 118 9.61 13.48 -21.23
C ASP A 118 10.71 12.46 -20.87
N ASN A 119 10.52 11.73 -19.76
CA ASN A 119 11.49 10.75 -19.27
C ASN A 119 10.82 9.42 -18.87
N PHE A 120 11.15 8.36 -19.63
CA PHE A 120 10.67 6.99 -19.40
C PHE A 120 11.77 6.00 -19.06
N LYS A 121 13.03 6.44 -18.93
CA LYS A 121 14.21 5.56 -18.86
C LYS A 121 14.10 4.52 -17.73
N ASP A 122 13.64 4.94 -16.55
CA ASP A 122 13.54 4.12 -15.35
C ASP A 122 12.08 3.76 -14.99
N PHE A 123 11.14 3.93 -15.92
CA PHE A 123 9.71 3.83 -15.64
C PHE A 123 9.29 2.50 -15.01
N LEU A 124 9.83 1.38 -15.50
CA LEU A 124 9.50 0.05 -14.97
C LEU A 124 10.00 -0.15 -13.53
N ILE A 125 11.20 0.37 -13.23
CA ILE A 125 11.80 0.31 -11.89
C ILE A 125 10.96 1.13 -10.92
N ILE A 126 10.60 2.35 -11.32
CA ILE A 126 9.73 3.24 -10.54
C ILE A 126 8.38 2.56 -10.27
N CYS A 127 7.72 2.03 -11.31
CA CYS A 127 6.47 1.29 -11.16
C CYS A 127 6.61 0.13 -10.17
N PHE A 128 7.69 -0.65 -10.27
CA PHE A 128 7.93 -1.77 -9.35
C PHE A 128 8.01 -1.30 -7.88
N TYR A 129 8.74 -0.23 -7.59
CA TYR A 129 8.86 0.32 -6.23
C TYR A 129 7.51 0.80 -5.69
N PHE A 130 6.76 1.57 -6.48
CA PHE A 130 5.44 2.07 -6.08
C PHE A 130 4.43 0.96 -5.84
N ILE A 131 4.37 -0.02 -6.76
CA ILE A 131 3.47 -1.18 -6.64
C ILE A 131 3.84 -2.02 -5.41
N SER A 132 5.13 -2.18 -5.14
CA SER A 132 5.63 -2.91 -3.96
C SER A 132 5.15 -2.28 -2.64
N VAL A 133 5.23 -0.95 -2.54
CA VAL A 133 4.70 -0.21 -1.39
C VAL A 133 3.19 -0.43 -1.25
N ILE A 134 2.43 -0.25 -2.32
CA ILE A 134 0.97 -0.43 -2.32
C ILE A 134 0.60 -1.85 -1.86
N ILE A 135 1.23 -2.89 -2.41
CA ILE A 135 0.98 -4.29 -2.03
C ILE A 135 1.23 -4.49 -0.54
N SER A 136 2.36 -4.02 -0.03
CA SER A 136 2.71 -4.19 1.39
C SER A 136 1.71 -3.53 2.33
N ILE A 137 1.27 -2.31 2.01
CA ILE A 137 0.27 -1.57 2.80
C ILE A 137 -1.07 -2.30 2.77
N LEU A 138 -1.54 -2.69 1.58
CA LEU A 138 -2.82 -3.38 1.43
C LEU A 138 -2.85 -4.73 2.17
N LEU A 139 -1.75 -5.50 2.14
CA LEU A 139 -1.66 -6.77 2.86
C LEU A 139 -1.70 -6.57 4.38
N ILE A 140 -0.90 -5.64 4.91
CA ILE A 140 -0.85 -5.34 6.35
C ILE A 140 -2.21 -4.80 6.83
N SER A 141 -2.75 -3.79 6.15
CA SER A 141 -4.04 -3.21 6.52
C SER A 141 -5.20 -4.21 6.35
N GLY A 142 -5.11 -5.08 5.35
CA GLY A 142 -6.07 -6.18 5.15
C GLY A 142 -6.10 -7.15 6.32
N ILE A 143 -4.94 -7.47 6.94
CA ILE A 143 -4.91 -8.31 8.16
C ILE A 143 -5.70 -7.64 9.28
N PHE A 144 -5.43 -6.36 9.57
CA PHE A 144 -6.14 -5.66 10.64
C PHE A 144 -7.65 -5.58 10.38
N ALA A 145 -8.03 -5.30 9.12
CA ALA A 145 -9.42 -5.31 8.70
C ALA A 145 -10.07 -6.67 8.95
N PHE A 146 -9.37 -7.74 8.59
CA PHE A 146 -9.85 -9.09 8.79
C PHE A 146 -10.02 -9.44 10.28
N LEU A 147 -9.09 -9.01 11.13
CA LEU A 147 -9.09 -9.31 12.57
C LEU A 147 -10.22 -8.61 13.33
N PHE A 148 -10.54 -7.37 12.96
CA PHE A 148 -11.45 -6.51 13.73
C PHE A 148 -12.68 -6.10 12.94
N SER A 149 -13.86 -6.36 13.50
CA SER A 149 -15.14 -5.99 12.85
C SER A 149 -15.39 -4.49 12.78
N ASN A 150 -14.83 -3.71 13.71
CA ASN A 150 -14.99 -2.27 13.77
C ASN A 150 -13.96 -1.53 12.89
N ILE A 151 -14.46 -0.72 11.95
CA ILE A 151 -13.64 0.08 11.01
C ILE A 151 -12.64 0.98 11.75
N LEU A 152 -13.11 1.75 12.73
CA LEU A 152 -12.27 2.71 13.46
C LEU A 152 -11.19 1.99 14.26
N PHE A 153 -11.52 0.85 14.87
CA PHE A 153 -10.56 0.07 15.64
C PHE A 153 -9.50 -0.55 14.72
N SER A 154 -9.91 -1.17 13.61
CA SER A 154 -8.98 -1.71 12.61
C SER A 154 -8.03 -0.63 12.08
N PHE A 155 -8.57 0.54 11.77
CA PHE A 155 -7.79 1.67 11.26
C PHE A 155 -6.82 2.21 12.32
N GLY A 156 -7.28 2.38 13.57
CA GLY A 156 -6.44 2.83 14.67
C GLY A 156 -5.26 1.89 14.95
N VAL A 157 -5.51 0.57 15.01
CA VAL A 157 -4.43 -0.41 15.21
C VAL A 157 -3.45 -0.42 14.04
N ASN A 158 -3.93 -0.30 12.80
CA ASN A 158 -3.08 -0.20 11.61
C ASN A 158 -2.14 1.02 11.69
N ILE A 159 -2.64 2.18 12.12
CA ILE A 159 -1.83 3.39 12.31
C ILE A 159 -0.79 3.18 13.40
N VAL A 160 -1.20 2.68 14.57
CA VAL A 160 -0.28 2.46 15.70
C VAL A 160 0.83 1.50 15.30
N PHE A 161 0.48 0.41 14.61
CA PHE A 161 1.46 -0.55 14.09
C PHE A 161 2.46 0.10 13.13
N TRP A 162 1.98 0.95 12.22
CA TRP A 162 2.84 1.67 11.28
C TRP A 162 3.77 2.67 11.98
N ILE A 163 3.27 3.50 12.90
CA ILE A 163 4.09 4.47 13.67
C ILE A 163 5.17 3.74 14.47
N LEU A 164 4.79 2.69 15.20
CA LEU A 164 5.76 1.86 15.93
C LEU A 164 6.79 1.26 14.98
N GLY A 165 6.38 0.85 13.78
CA GLY A 165 7.29 0.35 12.76
C GLY A 165 8.35 1.37 12.35
N ILE A 166 7.97 2.64 12.15
CA ILE A 166 8.93 3.72 11.84
C ILE A 166 9.91 3.92 13.00
N VAL A 167 9.40 3.99 14.24
CA VAL A 167 10.24 4.17 15.44
C VAL A 167 11.24 3.02 15.60
N VAL A 168 10.80 1.78 15.39
CA VAL A 168 11.69 0.62 15.45
C VAL A 168 12.74 0.66 14.33
N ASN A 169 12.34 1.07 13.12
CA ASN A 169 13.27 1.19 12.01
C ASN A 169 14.36 2.23 12.25
N SER A 170 14.00 3.38 12.82
CA SER A 170 14.96 4.44 13.15
C SER A 170 15.91 4.01 14.28
N MET A 171 15.42 3.31 15.31
CA MET A 171 16.25 2.76 16.38
C MET A 171 17.25 1.71 15.90
N LEU A 172 16.87 0.90 14.90
CA LEU A 172 17.73 -0.15 14.31
C LEU A 172 18.59 0.36 13.14
N GLY A 173 18.76 1.69 13.02
CA GLY A 173 19.64 2.30 12.01
C GLY A 173 19.20 2.11 10.56
N GLY A 174 17.92 1.82 10.30
CA GLY A 174 17.37 1.67 8.95
C GLY A 174 17.56 0.30 8.31
N ASN A 175 17.97 -0.72 9.08
CA ASN A 175 18.12 -2.09 8.61
C ASN A 175 16.95 -3.02 9.00
N SER A 176 15.86 -2.46 9.51
CA SER A 176 14.76 -3.27 10.02
C SER A 176 13.78 -3.71 8.91
N THR A 177 13.04 -4.77 9.18
CA THR A 177 11.89 -5.19 8.37
C THR A 177 10.65 -4.36 8.63
N PHE A 178 10.64 -3.55 9.70
CA PHE A 178 9.56 -2.62 9.98
C PHE A 178 9.74 -1.35 9.15
N ALA A 179 8.63 -0.79 8.67
CA ALA A 179 8.66 0.37 7.78
C ALA A 179 9.70 0.21 6.64
N PHE A 180 9.72 -0.96 6.00
CA PHE A 180 10.77 -1.39 5.06
C PHE A 180 11.05 -0.43 3.89
N PHE A 181 10.03 0.33 3.47
CA PHE A 181 10.13 1.30 2.38
C PHE A 181 10.33 2.75 2.86
N ASP A 182 10.32 3.00 4.17
CA ASP A 182 10.46 4.35 4.71
C ASP A 182 11.82 4.97 4.35
N ALA A 183 11.85 6.31 4.28
CA ALA A 183 13.03 7.09 3.93
C ALA A 183 14.26 6.80 4.80
N THR A 184 14.06 6.38 6.06
CA THR A 184 15.16 6.01 6.95
C THR A 184 15.80 4.66 6.62
N ASN A 185 15.09 3.79 5.88
CA ASN A 185 15.51 2.43 5.55
C ASN A 185 16.55 2.38 4.41
N LYS A 186 17.41 1.35 4.43
CA LYS A 186 18.39 1.07 3.36
C LYS A 186 17.75 0.95 1.97
N THR A 187 16.53 0.43 1.88
CA THR A 187 15.82 0.24 0.60
C THR A 187 15.51 1.56 -0.09
N TYR A 188 15.07 2.57 0.66
CA TYR A 188 14.85 3.91 0.13
C TYR A 188 16.19 4.55 -0.26
N LYS A 189 17.19 4.48 0.62
CA LYS A 189 18.52 5.06 0.37
C LYS A 189 19.20 4.45 -0.87
N GLY A 190 19.00 3.15 -1.12
CA GLY A 190 19.45 2.49 -2.34
C GLY A 190 18.75 3.02 -3.59
N PHE A 191 17.44 3.25 -3.51
CA PHE A 191 16.64 3.84 -4.59
C PHE A 191 17.03 5.29 -4.90
N GLU A 192 17.29 6.10 -3.88
CA GLU A 192 17.83 7.46 -4.03
C GLU A 192 19.23 7.46 -4.67
N LYS A 193 20.12 6.59 -4.20
CA LYS A 193 21.47 6.43 -4.78
C LYS A 193 21.43 5.96 -6.23
N TYR A 194 20.47 5.11 -6.59
CA TYR A 194 20.29 4.69 -7.99
C TYR A 194 20.04 5.89 -8.90
N PHE A 195 19.18 6.84 -8.52
CA PHE A 195 18.92 8.01 -9.36
C PHE A 195 20.10 8.98 -9.50
N SER A 196 21.02 9.00 -8.53
CA SER A 196 22.23 9.83 -8.60
C SER A 196 23.39 9.16 -9.35
N THR A 197 23.50 7.83 -9.29
CA THR A 197 24.64 7.08 -9.84
C THR A 197 24.34 6.29 -11.12
N GLY A 198 23.07 5.93 -11.34
CA GLY A 198 22.65 5.00 -12.39
C GLY A 198 23.07 3.55 -12.15
N ASP A 199 23.62 3.23 -10.97
CA ASP A 199 24.12 1.90 -10.66
C ASP A 199 23.01 0.98 -10.13
N TYR A 200 22.67 -0.03 -10.94
CA TYR A 200 21.68 -1.04 -10.63
C TYR A 200 22.02 -1.90 -9.42
N SER A 201 23.30 -1.98 -9.03
CA SER A 201 23.74 -2.73 -7.84
C SER A 201 23.17 -2.16 -6.54
N MET A 202 22.79 -0.87 -6.55
CA MET A 202 22.20 -0.16 -5.41
C MET A 202 20.71 -0.49 -5.21
N LEU A 203 20.07 -1.16 -6.18
CA LEU A 203 18.66 -1.52 -6.12
C LEU A 203 18.45 -2.82 -5.34
N ASN A 204 17.74 -2.74 -4.21
CA ASN A 204 17.44 -3.89 -3.35
C ASN A 204 16.25 -4.74 -3.84
N MET A 205 16.14 -4.97 -5.16
CA MET A 205 15.00 -5.68 -5.76
C MET A 205 14.74 -7.08 -5.16
N PRO A 206 15.77 -7.93 -4.93
CA PRO A 206 15.55 -9.24 -4.34
C PRO A 206 15.01 -9.16 -2.91
N GLU A 207 15.49 -8.22 -2.11
CA GLU A 207 15.03 -8.03 -0.73
C GLU A 207 13.58 -7.55 -0.69
N ILE A 208 13.17 -6.67 -1.62
CA ILE A 208 11.78 -6.21 -1.76
C ILE A 208 10.85 -7.41 -2.06
N LEU A 209 11.24 -8.28 -2.98
CA LEU A 209 10.45 -9.47 -3.32
C LEU A 209 10.34 -10.42 -2.13
N ILE A 210 11.47 -10.70 -1.45
CA ILE A 210 11.48 -11.54 -0.24
C ILE A 210 10.57 -10.95 0.83
N TYR A 211 10.61 -9.63 1.03
CA TYR A 211 9.76 -8.94 2.00
C TYR A 211 8.27 -9.09 1.68
N ILE A 212 7.86 -8.84 0.43
CA ILE A 212 6.46 -8.98 0.00
C ILE A 212 5.98 -10.43 0.15
N VAL A 213 6.79 -11.40 -0.28
CA VAL A 213 6.47 -12.83 -0.16
C VAL A 213 6.36 -13.21 1.32
N SER A 214 7.23 -12.70 2.18
CA SER A 214 7.20 -12.96 3.62
C SER A 214 5.92 -12.42 4.27
N ILE A 215 5.50 -11.18 3.94
CA ILE A 215 4.22 -10.64 4.41
C ILE A 215 3.07 -11.49 3.88
N PHE A 216 3.09 -11.86 2.60
CA PHE A 216 2.02 -12.66 2.02
C PHE A 216 1.87 -14.02 2.71
N ILE A 217 2.98 -14.72 2.98
CA ILE A 217 2.97 -15.97 3.75
C ILE A 217 2.41 -15.74 5.16
N LEU A 218 2.82 -14.67 5.83
CA LEU A 218 2.32 -14.30 7.16
C LEU A 218 0.81 -14.04 7.15
N VAL A 219 0.30 -13.34 6.14
CA VAL A 219 -1.15 -13.14 5.91
C VAL A 219 -1.84 -14.49 5.81
N LEU A 220 -1.34 -15.42 4.99
CA LEU A 220 -1.96 -16.75 4.83
C LEU A 220 -1.98 -17.54 6.15
N ILE A 221 -0.91 -17.47 6.94
CA ILE A 221 -0.84 -18.10 8.26
C ILE A 221 -1.92 -17.51 9.19
N ILE A 222 -2.02 -16.18 9.26
CA ILE A 222 -3.02 -15.49 10.08
C ILE A 222 -4.44 -15.87 9.65
N LEU A 223 -4.75 -15.85 8.34
CA LEU A 223 -6.07 -16.23 7.83
C LEU A 223 -6.44 -17.66 8.22
N LYS A 224 -5.47 -18.58 8.24
CA LYS A 224 -5.68 -19.96 8.67
C LYS A 224 -6.02 -20.05 10.15
N VAL A 225 -5.22 -19.40 11.00
CA VAL A 225 -5.39 -19.41 12.46
C VAL A 225 -6.69 -18.71 12.89
N MET A 226 -7.01 -17.59 12.24
CA MET A 226 -8.11 -16.69 12.61
C MET A 226 -9.42 -16.99 11.87
N LYS A 227 -9.53 -18.15 11.23
CA LYS A 227 -10.77 -18.61 10.56
C LYS A 227 -11.99 -18.60 11.49
N LYS A 228 -11.82 -18.94 12.76
CA LYS A 228 -12.93 -18.92 13.75
C LYS A 228 -13.39 -17.50 14.05
N SER A 229 -12.44 -16.57 14.18
CA SER A 229 -12.72 -15.15 14.44
C SER A 229 -13.46 -14.51 13.27
N TRP A 230 -13.11 -14.85 12.04
CA TRP A 230 -13.83 -14.39 10.84
C TRP A 230 -15.32 -14.73 10.87
N ILE A 231 -15.65 -15.96 11.25
CA ILE A 231 -17.05 -16.41 11.38
C ILE A 231 -17.74 -15.65 12.51
N LYS A 232 -17.08 -15.52 13.67
CA LYS A 232 -17.64 -14.82 14.83
C LYS A 232 -17.90 -13.33 14.54
N ASN A 233 -17.00 -12.68 13.81
CA ASN A 233 -17.12 -11.27 13.44
C ASN A 233 -18.25 -11.01 12.43
N GLY A 234 -18.76 -12.06 11.76
CA GLY A 234 -19.78 -11.98 10.73
C GLY A 234 -21.17 -12.48 11.12
N ILE A 235 -21.37 -12.91 12.37
CA ILE A 235 -22.66 -13.37 12.94
C ILE A 235 -23.19 -12.28 13.89
#